data_AF-A0A090M7H3-F1
#
_entry.id   AF-A0A090M7H3-F1
#
_cell.length_a   1.000
_cell.length_b   1.000
_cell.length_c   1.000
_cell.angle_alpha   90.00
_cell.angle_beta   90.00
_cell.angle_gamma   90.00
#
_symmetry.space_group_name_H-M   'P 1'
#
loop_
_entity.id
_entity.type
_entity.pdbx_description
1 polymer ?
#
loop_
_entity_poly.entity_id
_entity_poly.type
_entity_poly.pdbx_seq_one_letter_code
_entity_poly.pdbx_strand_id
1 'polypeptide(L)'
;MQLDATHSMVAKDRICYYYDEEVGRNYYGPNHPMKPHRLCMTHNLILAYDLHKHLQVYRPRESTNEEFTQFHSEDYIAFLSKITPDKQQQHVLEMQRFNLGEDCPIFDHMLDFCRRYTGGSVDGARRLNQGLSDVAINWSGGLHHAKKSEASGFCYVNDLVLAILELLKHHARVLYIDIDIHHGDGVEEAFYVTDRVMTVSFHKYGDMFFPGTGGLRDIGINSGKYYSVNVPLNDGIDDKIFVDLFKFVVQDVMDVFQPGAIVLQCGADSLAGDRIGCFNISLKGHAECVSFVNSFKKPMLVTGGGGYTKSNVARCWANETATLLGRKLAEDIPYHENYYEYYADVAYKLRAYAPVWIENLNTPSYITQLKAQVRENLRSLTHAPSVSFTESPSAELVPELDENDLNPDERYGGYLGRDDAVIHGTDFYD
;
A
#
# COMPACT_ATOMS: atom_id res chain seq x y z
N MET A 1 17.11 -26.48 43.31
CA MET A 1 15.84 -25.98 42.73
C MET A 1 16.12 -24.57 42.23
N GLN A 2 16.55 -24.45 40.99
CA GLN A 2 16.73 -23.18 40.30
C GLN A 2 16.31 -23.47 38.87
N LEU A 3 15.09 -23.05 38.54
CA LEU A 3 14.55 -23.13 37.19
C LEU A 3 15.13 -21.92 36.45
N ASP A 4 16.06 -22.17 35.53
CA ASP A 4 16.49 -21.18 34.56
C ASP A 4 15.29 -20.78 33.70
N ALA A 5 14.93 -19.51 33.77
CA ALA A 5 14.00 -18.89 32.84
C ALA A 5 14.71 -18.77 31.49
N THR A 6 14.43 -19.68 30.57
CA THR A 6 14.77 -19.54 29.16
C THR A 6 14.05 -18.29 28.63
N HIS A 7 14.78 -17.18 28.50
CA HIS A 7 14.38 -16.09 27.62
C HIS A 7 14.27 -16.66 26.21
N SER A 8 13.03 -16.92 25.77
CA SER A 8 12.72 -17.11 24.35
C SER A 8 13.14 -15.83 23.64
N MET A 9 14.29 -15.85 22.97
CA MET A 9 14.65 -14.81 22.02
C MET A 9 13.69 -14.94 20.84
N VAL A 10 12.62 -14.14 20.84
CA VAL A 10 11.76 -13.99 19.68
C VAL A 10 12.66 -13.57 18.51
N ALA A 11 12.76 -14.41 17.48
CA ALA A 11 13.52 -14.08 16.29
C ALA A 11 12.97 -12.76 15.73
N LYS A 12 13.86 -11.83 15.41
CA LYS A 12 13.45 -10.55 14.81
C LYS A 12 12.87 -10.83 13.42
N ASP A 13 11.73 -10.22 13.12
CA ASP A 13 11.11 -10.32 11.80
C ASP A 13 12.10 -9.85 10.71
N ARG A 14 12.21 -10.60 9.61
CA ARG A 14 12.97 -10.22 8.41
C ARG A 14 12.08 -9.33 7.54
N ILE A 15 12.45 -8.07 7.43
CA ILE A 15 11.65 -7.07 6.71
C ILE A 15 12.36 -6.66 5.43
N CYS A 16 11.74 -6.91 4.27
CA CYS A 16 12.18 -6.33 3.02
C CYS A 16 11.40 -5.04 2.70
N TYR A 17 12.07 -4.11 2.05
CA TYR A 17 11.52 -2.80 1.69
C TYR A 17 11.87 -2.48 0.24
N TYR A 18 10.86 -2.21 -0.57
CA TYR A 18 11.00 -1.89 -1.99
C TYR A 18 10.96 -0.38 -2.22
N TYR A 19 11.95 0.12 -2.96
CA TYR A 19 12.03 1.52 -3.34
C TYR A 19 12.71 1.69 -4.69
N ASP A 20 12.12 2.51 -5.55
CA ASP A 20 12.75 3.04 -6.76
C ASP A 20 12.52 4.55 -6.80
N GLU A 21 13.60 5.32 -6.93
CA GLU A 21 13.54 6.78 -6.97
C GLU A 21 12.73 7.33 -8.16
N GLU A 22 12.67 6.60 -9.28
CA GLU A 22 11.95 7.01 -10.48
C GLU A 22 10.46 7.12 -10.21
N VAL A 23 9.92 6.30 -9.29
CA VAL A 23 8.50 6.38 -8.92
C VAL A 23 8.16 7.76 -8.37
N GLY A 24 9.03 8.34 -7.53
CA GLY A 24 8.79 9.66 -6.95
C GLY A 24 9.04 10.85 -7.89
N ARG A 25 9.64 10.62 -9.07
CA ARG A 25 9.83 11.62 -10.13
C ARG A 25 8.59 11.81 -11.01
N ASN A 26 7.64 10.88 -10.97
CA ASN A 26 6.41 10.95 -11.75
C ASN A 26 5.50 12.11 -11.31
N TYR A 27 4.87 12.75 -12.28
CA TYR A 27 4.06 13.95 -12.07
C TYR A 27 2.70 13.84 -12.75
N TYR A 28 1.65 13.70 -11.96
CA TYR A 28 0.26 13.57 -12.43
C TYR A 28 -0.28 14.84 -13.12
N GLY A 29 0.38 15.98 -12.96
CA GLY A 29 -0.05 17.24 -13.56
C GLY A 29 -0.25 18.40 -12.56
N PRO A 30 -0.50 19.61 -13.11
CA PRO A 30 -0.74 20.81 -12.31
C PRO A 30 -1.98 20.63 -11.44
N ASN A 31 -1.90 21.09 -10.19
CA ASN A 31 -2.97 21.05 -9.18
C ASN A 31 -3.49 19.65 -8.77
N HIS A 32 -3.12 18.57 -9.47
CA HIS A 32 -3.53 17.22 -9.13
C HIS A 32 -3.08 16.83 -7.70
N PRO A 33 -3.96 16.27 -6.84
CA PRO A 33 -3.64 16.01 -5.44
C PRO A 33 -2.64 14.87 -5.24
N MET A 34 -2.69 13.81 -6.06
CA MET A 34 -1.69 12.74 -6.04
C MET A 34 -0.32 13.27 -6.43
N LYS A 35 0.64 13.15 -5.52
CA LYS A 35 2.03 13.59 -5.71
C LYS A 35 2.99 12.46 -5.33
N PRO A 36 3.44 11.64 -6.31
CA PRO A 36 4.39 10.55 -6.07
C PRO A 36 5.66 10.96 -5.31
N HIS A 37 6.06 12.22 -5.39
CA HIS A 37 7.15 12.82 -4.61
C HIS A 37 7.11 12.53 -3.10
N ARG A 38 5.91 12.30 -2.52
CA ARG A 38 5.77 11.86 -1.11
C ARG A 38 6.59 10.59 -0.80
N LEU A 39 6.80 9.72 -1.78
CA LEU A 39 7.61 8.50 -1.67
C LEU A 39 9.10 8.80 -1.47
N CYS A 40 9.65 9.79 -2.17
CA CYS A 40 11.02 10.24 -1.95
C CYS A 40 11.20 10.83 -0.55
N MET A 41 10.21 11.60 -0.08
CA MET A 41 10.20 12.15 1.27
C MET A 41 10.16 11.04 2.33
N THR A 42 9.31 10.03 2.17
CA THR A 42 9.27 8.85 3.05
C THR A 42 10.62 8.14 3.09
N HIS A 43 11.20 7.85 1.92
CA HIS A 43 12.48 7.17 1.83
C HIS A 43 13.60 7.96 2.53
N ASN A 44 13.64 9.28 2.34
CA ASN A 44 14.65 10.13 2.99
C ASN A 44 14.46 10.19 4.51
N LEU A 45 13.23 10.10 5.04
CA LEU A 45 13.03 9.94 6.49
C LEU A 45 13.49 8.57 6.99
N ILE A 46 13.24 7.49 6.23
CA ILE A 46 13.76 6.14 6.55
C ILE A 46 15.30 6.17 6.60
N LEU A 47 15.95 6.92 5.71
CA LEU A 47 17.40 7.14 5.74
C LEU A 47 17.82 7.98 6.95
N ALA A 48 17.19 9.13 7.18
CA ALA A 48 17.52 10.07 8.24
C ALA A 48 17.36 9.49 9.65
N TYR A 49 16.40 8.58 9.84
CA TYR A 49 16.21 7.83 11.09
C TYR A 49 17.00 6.51 11.15
N ASP A 50 17.90 6.25 10.19
CA ASP A 50 18.72 5.05 10.13
C ASP A 50 17.93 3.73 10.08
N LEU A 51 16.67 3.76 9.67
CA LEU A 51 15.81 2.57 9.60
C LEU A 51 16.26 1.60 8.52
N HIS A 52 16.79 2.11 7.40
CA HIS A 52 17.35 1.32 6.30
C HIS A 52 18.43 0.32 6.74
N LYS A 53 19.19 0.62 7.82
CA LYS A 53 20.20 -0.28 8.40
C LYS A 53 19.61 -1.57 8.99
N HIS A 54 18.29 -1.65 9.08
CA HIS A 54 17.54 -2.77 9.65
C HIS A 54 16.55 -3.38 8.65
N LEU A 55 16.59 -2.94 7.38
CA LEU A 55 15.73 -3.42 6.30
C LEU A 55 16.59 -4.10 5.24
N GLN A 56 16.02 -5.10 4.57
CA GLN A 56 16.55 -5.59 3.29
C GLN A 56 15.97 -4.71 2.18
N VAL A 57 16.73 -3.70 1.74
CA VAL A 57 16.27 -2.72 0.76
C VAL A 57 16.49 -3.26 -0.65
N TYR A 58 15.42 -3.29 -1.46
CA TYR A 58 15.46 -3.75 -2.84
C TYR A 58 14.94 -2.68 -3.79
N ARG A 59 15.54 -2.63 -4.97
CA ARG A 59 14.92 -1.98 -6.13
C ARG A 59 13.94 -2.97 -6.77
N PRO A 60 12.64 -2.63 -6.93
CA PRO A 60 11.67 -3.52 -7.56
C PRO A 60 12.03 -3.77 -9.03
N ARG A 61 11.74 -4.98 -9.53
CA ARG A 61 11.74 -5.23 -10.97
C ARG A 61 10.53 -4.52 -11.60
N GLU A 62 10.64 -4.11 -12.85
CA GLU A 62 9.46 -3.67 -13.61
C GLU A 62 8.55 -4.87 -13.92
N SER A 63 7.28 -4.79 -13.50
CA SER A 63 6.28 -5.80 -13.87
C SER A 63 6.10 -5.90 -15.38
N THR A 64 5.89 -7.11 -15.88
CA THR A 64 5.63 -7.34 -17.30
C THR A 64 4.14 -7.16 -17.62
N ASN A 65 3.82 -7.06 -18.91
CA ASN A 65 2.43 -6.98 -19.34
C ASN A 65 1.68 -8.29 -19.04
N GLU A 66 2.37 -9.44 -19.08
CA GLU A 66 1.81 -10.75 -18.72
C GLU A 66 1.44 -10.81 -17.24
N GLU A 67 2.22 -10.17 -16.36
CA GLU A 67 1.85 -10.05 -14.95
C GLU A 67 0.60 -9.19 -14.77
N PHE A 68 0.50 -8.05 -15.47
CA PHE A 68 -0.69 -7.20 -15.40
C PHE A 68 -1.96 -7.92 -15.86
N THR A 69 -1.88 -8.71 -16.93
CA THR A 69 -3.04 -9.40 -17.51
C THR A 69 -3.47 -10.64 -16.74
N GLN A 70 -2.78 -11.00 -15.64
CA GLN A 70 -3.33 -11.97 -14.67
C GLN A 70 -4.64 -11.46 -14.03
N PHE A 71 -4.83 -10.13 -13.96
CA PHE A 71 -6.08 -9.52 -13.51
C PHE A 71 -6.70 -8.63 -14.59
N HIS A 72 -5.93 -7.67 -15.11
CA HIS A 72 -6.45 -6.64 -16.01
C HIS A 72 -6.76 -7.20 -17.40
N SER A 73 -7.69 -6.58 -18.12
CA SER A 73 -7.96 -6.98 -19.50
C SER A 73 -6.78 -6.64 -20.42
N GLU A 74 -6.50 -7.53 -21.38
CA GLU A 74 -5.40 -7.36 -22.34
C GLU A 74 -5.53 -6.07 -23.14
N ASP A 75 -6.75 -5.68 -23.51
CA ASP A 75 -7.02 -4.47 -24.28
C ASP A 75 -6.77 -3.19 -23.46
N TYR A 76 -7.03 -3.21 -22.16
CA TYR A 76 -6.72 -2.11 -21.25
C TYR A 76 -5.21 -1.93 -21.10
N ILE A 77 -4.47 -3.01 -20.84
CA ILE A 77 -3.00 -2.95 -20.71
C ILE A 77 -2.33 -2.58 -22.04
N ALA A 78 -2.83 -3.10 -23.15
CA ALA A 78 -2.37 -2.72 -24.48
C ALA A 78 -2.64 -1.23 -24.78
N PHE A 79 -3.72 -0.66 -24.26
CA PHE A 79 -4.00 0.76 -24.36
C PHE A 79 -3.03 1.60 -23.51
N LEU A 80 -2.84 1.25 -22.22
CA LEU A 80 -1.89 1.94 -21.35
C LEU A 80 -0.46 1.92 -21.91
N SER A 81 -0.08 0.87 -22.66
CA SER A 81 1.21 0.76 -23.33
C SER A 81 1.39 1.67 -24.54
N LYS A 82 0.30 2.19 -25.11
CA LYS A 82 0.32 3.01 -26.33
C LYS A 82 0.10 4.49 -26.05
N ILE A 83 -0.71 4.79 -25.03
CA ILE A 83 -1.16 6.14 -24.73
C ILE A 83 -0.03 6.99 -24.14
N THR A 84 0.11 8.18 -24.69
CA THR A 84 1.08 9.20 -24.28
C THR A 84 0.40 10.58 -24.37
N PRO A 85 0.92 11.63 -23.70
CA PRO A 85 0.27 12.95 -23.71
C PRO A 85 0.01 13.51 -25.13
N ASP A 86 0.89 13.25 -26.08
CA ASP A 86 0.77 13.67 -27.48
C ASP A 86 -0.29 12.92 -28.29
N LYS A 87 -0.72 11.73 -27.84
CA LYS A 87 -1.68 10.87 -28.56
C LYS A 87 -3.11 10.95 -28.05
N GLN A 88 -3.38 11.75 -27.02
CA GLN A 88 -4.71 11.84 -26.39
C GLN A 88 -5.84 12.12 -27.39
N GLN A 89 -5.63 13.06 -28.33
CA GLN A 89 -6.63 13.42 -29.33
C GLN A 89 -7.00 12.28 -30.28
N GLN A 90 -6.10 11.30 -30.46
CA GLN A 90 -6.31 10.16 -31.36
C GLN A 90 -7.06 9.01 -30.68
N HIS A 91 -7.16 9.02 -29.34
CA HIS A 91 -7.69 7.92 -28.54
C HIS A 91 -8.83 8.35 -27.59
N VAL A 92 -9.60 9.37 -27.96
CA VAL A 92 -10.67 9.92 -27.09
C VAL A 92 -11.69 8.87 -26.68
N LEU A 93 -12.06 7.96 -27.58
CA LEU A 93 -13.03 6.90 -27.31
C LEU A 93 -12.47 5.85 -26.33
N GLU A 94 -11.23 5.43 -26.51
CA GLU A 94 -10.57 4.51 -25.56
C GLU A 94 -10.34 5.17 -24.21
N MET A 95 -9.96 6.45 -24.17
CA MET A 95 -9.81 7.21 -22.91
C MET A 95 -11.13 7.24 -22.13
N GLN A 96 -12.25 7.53 -22.80
CA GLN A 96 -13.57 7.48 -22.17
C GLN A 96 -13.94 6.07 -21.71
N ARG A 97 -13.65 5.04 -22.52
CA ARG A 97 -13.94 3.64 -22.20
C ARG A 97 -13.16 3.14 -20.97
N PHE A 98 -11.91 3.56 -20.85
CA PHE A 98 -10.99 3.10 -19.81
C PHE A 98 -10.86 4.08 -18.63
N ASN A 99 -11.69 5.13 -18.62
CA ASN A 99 -11.76 6.16 -17.59
C ASN A 99 -10.42 6.89 -17.32
N LEU A 100 -9.67 7.21 -18.39
CA LEU A 100 -8.55 8.15 -18.31
C LEU A 100 -9.00 9.55 -18.71
N GLY A 101 -8.65 10.55 -17.89
CA GLY A 101 -9.16 11.90 -18.04
C GLY A 101 -8.80 12.79 -16.85
N GLU A 102 -9.81 13.39 -16.22
CA GLU A 102 -9.61 14.38 -15.16
C GLU A 102 -8.93 13.81 -13.91
N ASP A 103 -9.55 12.81 -13.28
CA ASP A 103 -8.99 12.19 -12.06
C ASP A 103 -7.82 11.27 -12.40
N CYS A 104 -7.83 10.59 -13.54
CA CYS A 104 -6.75 9.71 -13.96
C CYS A 104 -6.05 10.29 -15.20
N PRO A 105 -5.20 11.32 -15.04
CA PRO A 105 -4.56 12.01 -16.16
C PRO A 105 -3.48 11.17 -16.83
N ILE A 106 -3.32 11.36 -18.13
CA ILE A 106 -2.20 10.77 -18.87
C ILE A 106 -0.98 11.67 -18.71
N PHE A 107 0.12 11.10 -18.21
CA PHE A 107 1.41 11.78 -18.04
C PHE A 107 2.55 10.94 -18.63
N ASP A 108 3.71 11.56 -18.82
CA ASP A 108 4.89 10.88 -19.37
C ASP A 108 5.32 9.70 -18.49
N HIS A 109 5.68 8.58 -19.11
CA HIS A 109 6.12 7.35 -18.41
C HIS A 109 5.08 6.72 -17.46
N MET A 110 3.78 7.00 -17.67
CA MET A 110 2.69 6.46 -16.84
C MET A 110 2.72 4.93 -16.71
N LEU A 111 2.98 4.18 -17.78
CA LEU A 111 3.07 2.72 -17.67
C LEU A 111 4.31 2.28 -16.89
N ASP A 112 5.45 2.95 -17.06
CA ASP A 112 6.67 2.64 -16.31
C ASP A 112 6.48 2.87 -14.80
N PHE A 113 5.75 3.93 -14.44
CA PHE A 113 5.27 4.16 -13.07
C PHE A 113 4.45 2.97 -12.56
N CYS A 114 3.48 2.50 -13.36
CA CYS A 114 2.67 1.32 -13.04
C CYS A 114 3.50 0.05 -12.85
N ARG A 115 4.50 -0.16 -13.71
CA ARG A 115 5.38 -1.34 -13.65
C ARG A 115 6.22 -1.38 -12.39
N ARG A 116 6.74 -0.24 -11.95
CA ARG A 116 7.63 -0.16 -10.79
C ARG A 116 6.88 -0.37 -9.48
N TYR A 117 5.75 0.31 -9.27
CA TYR A 117 5.01 0.11 -8.03
C TYR A 117 4.39 -1.29 -7.97
N THR A 118 3.92 -1.82 -9.10
CA THR A 118 3.34 -3.18 -9.14
C THR A 118 4.41 -4.22 -8.86
N GLY A 119 5.61 -4.05 -9.44
CA GLY A 119 6.75 -4.94 -9.23
C GLY A 119 7.12 -5.07 -7.76
N GLY A 120 7.15 -3.96 -7.01
CA GLY A 120 7.39 -4.01 -5.57
C GLY A 120 6.38 -4.84 -4.80
N SER A 121 5.09 -4.76 -5.15
CA SER A 121 4.04 -5.53 -4.48
C SER A 121 4.08 -7.01 -4.85
N VAL A 122 4.26 -7.34 -6.13
CA VAL A 122 4.33 -8.74 -6.60
C VAL A 122 5.62 -9.42 -6.13
N ASP A 123 6.78 -8.76 -6.21
CA ASP A 123 8.04 -9.31 -5.71
C ASP A 123 8.01 -9.44 -4.18
N GLY A 124 7.37 -8.50 -3.47
CA GLY A 124 7.07 -8.65 -2.05
C GLY A 124 6.27 -9.91 -1.75
N ALA A 125 5.17 -10.14 -2.47
CA ALA A 125 4.35 -11.35 -2.34
C ALA A 125 5.13 -12.64 -2.65
N ARG A 126 5.96 -12.66 -3.71
CA ARG A 126 6.85 -13.80 -4.04
C ARG A 126 7.81 -14.12 -2.89
N ARG A 127 8.45 -13.10 -2.30
CA ARG A 127 9.36 -13.30 -1.16
C ARG A 127 8.66 -13.85 0.09
N LEU A 128 7.43 -13.40 0.35
CA LEU A 128 6.60 -13.92 1.44
C LEU A 128 6.22 -15.39 1.20
N ASN A 129 5.78 -15.74 -0.01
CA ASN A 129 5.48 -17.12 -0.41
C ASN A 129 6.68 -18.07 -0.26
N GLN A 130 7.88 -17.57 -0.56
CA GLN A 130 9.13 -18.32 -0.45
C GLN A 130 9.70 -18.37 0.98
N GLY A 131 9.06 -17.67 1.94
CA GLY A 131 9.55 -17.59 3.33
C GLY A 131 10.89 -16.87 3.48
N LEU A 132 11.27 -16.02 2.52
CA LEU A 132 12.50 -15.23 2.54
C LEU A 132 12.38 -13.97 3.41
N SER A 133 11.14 -13.50 3.61
CA SER A 133 10.82 -12.36 4.45
C SER A 133 9.54 -12.66 5.24
N ASP A 134 9.42 -12.07 6.42
CA ASP A 134 8.23 -12.17 7.27
C ASP A 134 7.28 -10.99 7.01
N VAL A 135 7.86 -9.82 6.68
CA VAL A 135 7.15 -8.62 6.22
C VAL A 135 7.79 -8.07 4.95
N ALA A 136 6.97 -7.67 3.98
CA ALA A 136 7.39 -6.93 2.80
C ALA A 136 6.74 -5.55 2.78
N ILE A 137 7.51 -4.48 2.57
CA ILE A 137 7.01 -3.11 2.53
C ILE A 137 7.16 -2.55 1.12
N ASN A 138 6.07 -2.05 0.53
CA ASN A 138 6.08 -1.29 -0.71
C ASN A 138 5.20 -0.05 -0.59
N TRP A 139 5.77 1.06 -0.12
CA TRP A 139 5.04 2.33 0.03
C TRP A 139 4.55 2.92 -1.30
N SER A 140 5.12 2.50 -2.44
CA SER A 140 4.69 2.97 -3.76
C SER A 140 3.40 2.32 -4.27
N GLY A 141 3.08 1.13 -3.78
CA GLY A 141 1.86 0.40 -4.11
C GLY A 141 0.66 0.83 -3.27
N GLY A 142 -0.37 -0.01 -3.28
CA GLY A 142 -1.62 0.24 -2.55
C GLY A 142 -2.69 0.95 -3.36
N LEU A 143 -2.63 0.86 -4.70
CA LEU A 143 -3.51 1.58 -5.62
C LEU A 143 -4.85 0.83 -5.79
N HIS A 144 -5.65 0.86 -4.73
CA HIS A 144 -6.82 0.00 -4.52
C HIS A 144 -8.05 0.29 -5.40
N HIS A 145 -8.12 1.43 -6.08
CA HIS A 145 -9.29 1.82 -6.87
C HIS A 145 -9.28 1.29 -8.30
N ALA A 146 -8.10 0.90 -8.82
CA ALA A 146 -7.98 0.42 -10.19
C ALA A 146 -8.86 -0.82 -10.42
N LYS A 147 -9.61 -0.81 -11.52
CA LYS A 147 -10.55 -1.89 -11.88
C LYS A 147 -9.93 -2.83 -12.90
N LYS A 148 -10.64 -3.91 -13.23
CA LYS A 148 -10.17 -4.88 -14.23
C LYS A 148 -9.90 -4.25 -15.60
N SER A 149 -10.74 -3.29 -16.01
CA SER A 149 -10.70 -2.72 -17.36
C SER A 149 -10.86 -1.20 -17.35
N GLU A 150 -10.58 -0.50 -16.26
CA GLU A 150 -10.58 0.96 -16.23
C GLU A 150 -9.73 1.50 -15.07
N ALA A 151 -9.20 2.72 -15.26
CA ALA A 151 -8.60 3.48 -14.18
C ALA A 151 -9.68 4.08 -13.28
N SER A 152 -9.36 4.34 -12.01
CA SER A 152 -10.27 5.02 -11.09
C SER A 152 -9.51 5.59 -9.90
N GLY A 153 -9.92 6.74 -9.36
CA GLY A 153 -9.37 7.30 -8.11
C GLY A 153 -7.84 7.38 -8.10
N PHE A 154 -7.23 7.92 -9.15
CA PHE A 154 -5.77 8.06 -9.33
C PHE A 154 -5.01 6.74 -9.58
N CYS A 155 -5.72 5.62 -9.68
CA CYS A 155 -5.18 4.26 -9.80
C CYS A 155 -5.38 3.69 -11.20
N TYR A 156 -4.31 3.17 -11.82
CA TYR A 156 -4.34 2.61 -13.17
C TYR A 156 -4.23 1.08 -13.15
N VAL A 157 -3.20 0.55 -12.48
CA VAL A 157 -3.01 -0.90 -12.26
C VAL A 157 -3.21 -1.22 -10.79
N ASN A 158 -3.98 -2.27 -10.49
CA ASN A 158 -4.26 -2.71 -9.13
C ASN A 158 -3.18 -3.70 -8.66
N ASP A 159 -2.12 -3.16 -8.07
CA ASP A 159 -1.00 -3.95 -7.58
C ASP A 159 -1.37 -4.89 -6.43
N LEU A 160 -2.38 -4.52 -5.64
CA LEU A 160 -2.88 -5.31 -4.53
C LEU A 160 -3.56 -6.59 -5.01
N VAL A 161 -4.41 -6.52 -6.03
CA VAL A 161 -5.05 -7.70 -6.62
C VAL A 161 -3.99 -8.66 -7.16
N LEU A 162 -2.99 -8.14 -7.88
CA LEU A 162 -1.91 -8.95 -8.43
C LEU A 162 -1.05 -9.59 -7.33
N ALA A 163 -0.73 -8.86 -6.27
CA ALA A 163 -0.01 -9.40 -5.11
C ALA A 163 -0.82 -10.46 -4.36
N ILE A 164 -2.14 -10.27 -4.21
CA ILE A 164 -3.03 -11.27 -3.59
C ILE A 164 -3.10 -12.54 -4.46
N LEU A 165 -3.21 -12.41 -5.79
CA LEU A 165 -3.16 -13.56 -6.71
C LEU A 165 -1.84 -14.34 -6.58
N GLU A 166 -0.72 -13.64 -6.41
CA GLU A 166 0.57 -14.26 -6.12
C GLU A 166 0.52 -15.01 -4.77
N LEU A 167 0.08 -14.38 -3.68
CA LEU A 167 -0.04 -15.03 -2.36
C LEU A 167 -0.95 -16.26 -2.38
N LEU A 168 -2.04 -16.23 -3.17
CA LEU A 168 -2.98 -17.35 -3.32
C LEU A 168 -2.35 -18.60 -3.96
N LYS A 169 -1.14 -18.52 -4.52
CA LYS A 169 -0.40 -19.71 -4.99
C LYS A 169 0.06 -20.61 -3.85
N HIS A 170 0.28 -20.06 -2.65
CA HIS A 170 0.77 -20.79 -1.46
C HIS A 170 -0.19 -20.73 -0.27
N HIS A 171 -1.06 -19.71 -0.21
CA HIS A 171 -1.99 -19.51 0.89
C HIS A 171 -3.42 -19.83 0.47
N ALA A 172 -4.07 -20.73 1.21
CA ALA A 172 -5.48 -21.07 0.96
C ALA A 172 -6.41 -19.85 1.13
N ARG A 173 -6.07 -19.00 2.10
CA ARG A 173 -6.82 -17.78 2.47
C ARG A 173 -5.89 -16.60 2.65
N VAL A 174 -6.18 -15.49 1.99
CA VAL A 174 -5.46 -14.21 2.11
C VAL A 174 -6.40 -13.15 2.67
N LEU A 175 -5.97 -12.45 3.71
CA LEU A 175 -6.74 -11.36 4.31
C LEU A 175 -6.23 -10.03 3.75
N TYR A 176 -7.12 -9.22 3.19
CA TYR A 176 -6.86 -7.85 2.80
C TYR A 176 -7.47 -6.90 3.84
N ILE A 177 -6.65 -6.01 4.42
CA ILE A 177 -7.08 -4.98 5.36
C ILE A 177 -6.72 -3.62 4.76
N ASP A 178 -7.68 -2.70 4.79
CA ASP A 178 -7.58 -1.37 4.20
C ASP A 178 -7.93 -0.29 5.22
N ILE A 179 -6.96 0.61 5.49
CA ILE A 179 -7.11 1.77 6.39
C ILE A 179 -6.96 3.11 5.67
N ASP A 180 -7.07 3.11 4.33
CA ASP A 180 -7.34 4.32 3.55
C ASP A 180 -8.68 4.93 3.95
N ILE A 181 -8.85 6.25 3.79
CA ILE A 181 -10.15 6.85 4.08
C ILE A 181 -11.20 6.46 3.03
N HIS A 182 -10.79 6.10 1.82
CA HIS A 182 -11.68 5.67 0.76
C HIS A 182 -11.92 4.16 0.83
N HIS A 183 -13.11 3.72 0.41
CA HIS A 183 -13.40 2.29 0.31
C HIS A 183 -12.47 1.62 -0.72
N GLY A 184 -11.85 0.50 -0.34
CA GLY A 184 -10.98 -0.33 -1.18
C GLY A 184 -11.73 -1.13 -2.26
N ASP A 185 -12.51 -0.42 -3.06
CA ASP A 185 -13.53 -0.94 -3.95
C ASP A 185 -13.00 -1.78 -5.12
N GLY A 186 -11.82 -1.49 -5.66
CA GLY A 186 -11.22 -2.30 -6.73
C GLY A 186 -10.74 -3.66 -6.24
N VAL A 187 -10.20 -3.73 -5.02
CA VAL A 187 -9.81 -5.02 -4.40
C VAL A 187 -11.05 -5.80 -3.97
N GLU A 188 -12.05 -5.13 -3.38
CA GLU A 188 -13.33 -5.77 -3.04
C GLU A 188 -14.03 -6.35 -4.28
N GLU A 189 -14.16 -5.59 -5.36
CA GLU A 189 -14.79 -6.05 -6.59
C GLU A 189 -14.07 -7.28 -7.18
N ALA A 190 -12.73 -7.26 -7.20
CA ALA A 190 -11.93 -8.35 -7.75
C ALA A 190 -12.15 -9.69 -7.05
N PHE A 191 -12.51 -9.67 -5.75
CA PHE A 191 -12.68 -10.86 -4.92
C PHE A 191 -14.12 -11.05 -4.39
N TYR A 192 -15.08 -10.28 -4.88
CA TYR A 192 -16.47 -10.22 -4.36
C TYR A 192 -17.24 -11.55 -4.40
N VAL A 193 -16.75 -12.53 -5.18
CA VAL A 193 -17.38 -13.83 -5.44
C VAL A 193 -16.57 -15.03 -4.94
N THR A 194 -15.50 -14.82 -4.17
CA THR A 194 -14.65 -15.90 -3.63
C THR A 194 -14.56 -15.87 -2.10
N ASP A 195 -14.41 -17.05 -1.50
CA ASP A 195 -14.14 -17.26 -0.07
C ASP A 195 -12.63 -17.37 0.24
N ARG A 196 -11.76 -17.34 -0.77
CA ARG A 196 -10.31 -17.43 -0.59
C ARG A 196 -9.67 -16.11 -0.19
N VAL A 197 -10.37 -14.99 -0.38
CA VAL A 197 -9.90 -13.67 0.01
C VAL A 197 -11.01 -13.01 0.82
N MET A 198 -10.65 -12.48 1.98
CA MET A 198 -11.54 -11.62 2.76
C MET A 198 -11.05 -10.19 2.65
N THR A 199 -11.92 -9.27 2.27
CA THR A 199 -11.63 -7.83 2.23
C THR A 199 -12.21 -7.16 3.48
N VAL A 200 -11.42 -6.34 4.16
CA VAL A 200 -11.84 -5.59 5.35
C VAL A 200 -11.45 -4.14 5.16
N SER A 201 -12.43 -3.24 5.03
CA SER A 201 -12.16 -1.81 4.78
C SER A 201 -12.83 -0.92 5.82
N PHE A 202 -12.08 0.05 6.33
CA PHE A 202 -12.53 1.08 7.28
C PHE A 202 -12.46 2.45 6.62
N HIS A 203 -13.59 3.00 6.19
CA HIS A 203 -13.60 4.15 5.29
C HIS A 203 -14.74 5.12 5.61
N LYS A 204 -14.64 6.35 5.11
CA LYS A 204 -15.77 7.28 5.14
C LYS A 204 -16.84 6.79 4.16
N TYR A 205 -18.10 6.84 4.59
CA TYR A 205 -19.24 6.46 3.76
C TYR A 205 -20.40 7.46 3.89
N GLY A 206 -21.15 7.66 2.80
CA GLY A 206 -22.23 8.66 2.72
C GLY A 206 -21.75 10.01 2.18
N ASP A 207 -22.66 11.00 2.13
CA ASP A 207 -22.40 12.37 1.66
C ASP A 207 -21.71 12.48 0.28
N MET A 208 -22.01 11.53 -0.63
CA MET A 208 -21.37 11.43 -1.94
C MET A 208 -19.84 11.31 -1.89
N PHE A 209 -19.29 10.77 -0.79
CA PHE A 209 -17.86 10.51 -0.68
C PHE A 209 -17.43 9.41 -1.65
N PHE A 210 -16.33 9.65 -2.37
CA PHE A 210 -15.78 8.69 -3.31
C PHE A 210 -15.33 7.41 -2.58
N PRO A 211 -15.52 6.20 -3.14
CA PRO A 211 -16.09 5.87 -4.45
C PRO A 211 -17.61 5.67 -4.45
N GLY A 212 -18.30 5.86 -3.32
CA GLY A 212 -19.75 5.67 -3.18
C GLY A 212 -20.19 4.22 -2.94
N THR A 213 -19.26 3.28 -2.75
CA THR A 213 -19.47 1.87 -2.37
C THR A 213 -18.96 1.61 -0.96
N GLY A 214 -19.11 0.38 -0.44
CA GLY A 214 -18.63 0.01 0.90
C GLY A 214 -19.69 0.18 2.00
N GLY A 215 -20.96 0.09 1.63
CA GLY A 215 -22.04 0.13 2.61
C GLY A 215 -21.99 -1.07 3.55
N LEU A 216 -22.58 -0.94 4.74
CA LEU A 216 -22.65 -2.04 5.73
C LEU A 216 -23.33 -3.32 5.20
N ARG A 217 -24.09 -3.21 4.11
CA ARG A 217 -24.80 -4.32 3.44
C ARG A 217 -24.03 -4.91 2.27
N ASP A 218 -22.93 -4.31 1.88
CA ASP A 218 -22.03 -4.80 0.83
C ASP A 218 -21.15 -5.88 1.48
N ILE A 219 -21.63 -7.12 1.40
CA ILE A 219 -21.07 -8.27 2.13
C ILE A 219 -20.56 -9.36 1.19
N GLY A 220 -20.36 -9.08 -0.09
CA GLY A 220 -20.04 -10.09 -1.09
C GLY A 220 -21.26 -10.90 -1.54
N ILE A 221 -21.07 -11.70 -2.58
CA ILE A 221 -22.13 -12.55 -3.17
C ILE A 221 -21.62 -13.94 -3.49
N ASN A 222 -22.53 -14.88 -3.76
CA ASN A 222 -22.20 -16.27 -4.07
C ASN A 222 -21.27 -16.86 -2.99
N SER A 223 -20.17 -17.50 -3.38
CA SER A 223 -19.18 -18.04 -2.45
C SER A 223 -18.46 -16.96 -1.63
N GLY A 224 -18.40 -15.72 -2.12
CA GLY A 224 -17.81 -14.59 -1.40
C GLY A 224 -18.76 -13.90 -0.41
N LYS A 225 -20.00 -14.37 -0.26
CA LYS A 225 -20.93 -13.80 0.71
C LYS A 225 -20.40 -13.97 2.14
N TYR A 226 -20.40 -12.87 2.90
CA TYR A 226 -19.78 -12.65 4.20
C TYR A 226 -18.23 -12.58 4.20
N TYR A 227 -17.58 -12.58 3.04
CA TYR A 227 -16.13 -12.37 2.89
C TYR A 227 -15.75 -10.94 2.51
N SER A 228 -16.72 -10.05 2.35
CA SER A 228 -16.49 -8.59 2.30
C SER A 228 -17.00 -7.95 3.58
N VAL A 229 -16.10 -7.31 4.33
CA VAL A 229 -16.37 -6.68 5.63
C VAL A 229 -16.14 -5.18 5.50
N ASN A 230 -17.24 -4.45 5.38
CA ASN A 230 -17.22 -3.00 5.28
C ASN A 230 -17.57 -2.34 6.61
N VAL A 231 -16.73 -1.40 7.03
CA VAL A 231 -16.89 -0.59 8.24
C VAL A 231 -17.05 0.87 7.83
N PRO A 232 -18.28 1.29 7.43
CA PRO A 232 -18.56 2.67 7.06
C PRO A 232 -18.48 3.60 8.27
N LEU A 233 -17.82 4.74 8.12
CA LEU A 233 -17.59 5.72 9.18
C LEU A 233 -18.00 7.13 8.74
N ASN A 234 -18.23 8.00 9.73
CA ASN A 234 -18.48 9.42 9.53
C ASN A 234 -17.23 10.26 9.78
N ASP A 235 -17.31 11.56 9.50
CA ASP A 235 -16.23 12.53 9.68
C ASP A 235 -15.68 12.57 11.12
N GLY A 236 -14.41 12.97 11.21
CA GLY A 236 -13.77 13.36 12.46
C GLY A 236 -13.47 12.22 13.43
N ILE A 237 -13.49 10.96 12.99
CA ILE A 237 -13.14 9.84 13.87
C ILE A 237 -11.73 10.03 14.45
N ASP A 238 -11.62 9.85 15.77
CA ASP A 238 -10.37 10.00 16.51
C ASP A 238 -9.67 8.65 16.77
N ASP A 239 -8.41 8.72 17.23
CA ASP A 239 -7.59 7.55 17.55
C ASP A 239 -8.29 6.54 18.45
N LYS A 240 -8.98 7.01 19.49
CA LYS A 240 -9.55 6.13 20.52
C LYS A 240 -10.63 5.27 19.91
N ILE A 241 -11.59 5.89 19.23
CA ILE A 241 -12.71 5.17 18.63
C ILE A 241 -12.23 4.30 17.47
N PHE A 242 -11.35 4.83 16.60
CA PHE A 242 -10.86 4.10 15.43
C PHE A 242 -10.08 2.84 15.84
N VAL A 243 -9.09 2.97 16.74
CA VAL A 243 -8.27 1.81 17.18
C VAL A 243 -9.12 0.77 17.92
N ASP A 244 -10.02 1.20 18.81
CA ASP A 244 -10.91 0.27 19.54
C ASP A 244 -11.89 -0.47 18.61
N LEU A 245 -12.30 0.17 17.51
CA LEU A 245 -13.13 -0.46 16.49
C LEU A 245 -12.32 -1.39 15.59
N PHE A 246 -11.17 -0.93 15.11
CA PHE A 246 -10.25 -1.68 14.27
C PHE A 246 -9.85 -3.00 14.94
N LYS A 247 -9.34 -2.94 16.18
CA LYS A 247 -8.92 -4.13 16.92
C LYS A 247 -10.07 -5.12 17.14
N PHE A 248 -11.26 -4.61 17.44
CA PHE A 248 -12.45 -5.44 17.62
C PHE A 248 -12.80 -6.21 16.34
N VAL A 249 -12.88 -5.50 15.20
CA VAL A 249 -13.26 -6.11 13.92
C VAL A 249 -12.17 -7.05 13.43
N VAL A 250 -10.91 -6.61 13.43
CA VAL A 250 -9.80 -7.41 12.93
C VAL A 250 -9.56 -8.65 13.80
N GLN A 251 -9.75 -8.58 15.12
CA GLN A 251 -9.68 -9.77 15.97
C GLN A 251 -10.76 -10.80 15.60
N ASP A 252 -12.02 -10.38 15.49
CA ASP A 252 -13.13 -11.27 15.11
C ASP A 252 -12.88 -11.88 13.71
N VAL A 253 -12.34 -11.10 12.76
CA VAL A 253 -11.94 -11.57 11.43
C VAL A 253 -10.82 -12.61 11.52
N MET A 254 -9.76 -12.35 12.28
CA MET A 254 -8.64 -13.28 12.42
C MET A 254 -9.08 -14.62 13.03
N ASP A 255 -9.98 -14.58 14.01
CA ASP A 255 -10.51 -15.77 14.69
C ASP A 255 -11.36 -16.64 13.75
N VAL A 256 -12.19 -16.01 12.91
CA VAL A 256 -13.11 -16.71 12.00
C VAL A 256 -12.44 -17.11 10.68
N PHE A 257 -11.78 -16.17 10.01
CA PHE A 257 -11.23 -16.37 8.67
C PHE A 257 -9.88 -17.10 8.67
N GLN A 258 -9.09 -16.99 9.74
CA GLN A 258 -7.82 -17.69 9.91
C GLN A 258 -6.91 -17.62 8.66
N PRO A 259 -6.47 -16.43 8.22
CA PRO A 259 -5.69 -16.28 7.00
C PRO A 259 -4.29 -16.91 7.11
N GLY A 260 -3.77 -17.28 5.94
CA GLY A 260 -2.38 -17.73 5.75
C GLY A 260 -1.40 -16.59 5.53
N ALA A 261 -1.84 -15.49 4.90
CA ALA A 261 -1.08 -14.28 4.67
C ALA A 261 -2.00 -13.04 4.75
N ILE A 262 -1.41 -11.87 4.97
CA ILE A 262 -2.12 -10.59 5.11
C ILE A 262 -1.55 -9.58 4.10
N VAL A 263 -2.42 -8.81 3.47
CA VAL A 263 -2.07 -7.58 2.75
C VAL A 263 -2.70 -6.42 3.52
N LEU A 264 -1.88 -5.49 4.00
CA LEU A 264 -2.30 -4.31 4.73
C LEU A 264 -2.01 -3.06 3.90
N GLN A 265 -3.07 -2.43 3.40
CA GLN A 265 -2.99 -1.15 2.71
C GLN A 265 -3.01 -0.04 3.78
N CYS A 266 -1.99 0.81 3.80
CA CYS A 266 -1.78 1.87 4.79
C CYS A 266 -1.99 3.26 4.16
N GLY A 267 -3.15 3.48 3.53
CA GLY A 267 -3.57 4.79 3.03
C GLY A 267 -3.46 5.86 4.11
N ALA A 268 -2.75 6.93 3.80
CA ALA A 268 -2.38 7.97 4.77
C ALA A 268 -3.30 9.21 4.69
N ASP A 269 -4.35 9.17 3.87
CA ASP A 269 -5.40 10.20 3.80
C ASP A 269 -6.45 10.05 4.90
N SER A 270 -6.44 8.96 5.66
CA SER A 270 -7.18 8.82 6.91
C SER A 270 -6.59 9.64 8.07
N LEU A 271 -5.42 10.26 7.87
CA LEU A 271 -4.76 11.09 8.88
C LEU A 271 -5.43 12.46 9.06
N ALA A 272 -5.32 12.97 10.28
CA ALA A 272 -5.67 14.33 10.62
C ALA A 272 -4.89 15.35 9.75
N GLY A 273 -5.62 16.32 9.18
CA GLY A 273 -5.04 17.38 8.36
C GLY A 273 -4.63 16.93 6.95
N ASP A 274 -5.18 15.83 6.46
CA ASP A 274 -5.12 15.50 5.04
C ASP A 274 -5.86 16.53 4.18
N ARG A 275 -5.50 16.67 2.89
CA ARG A 275 -6.11 17.65 1.97
C ARG A 275 -7.46 17.19 1.40
N ILE A 276 -7.72 15.90 1.37
CA ILE A 276 -8.96 15.29 0.84
C ILE A 276 -9.72 14.62 1.97
N GLY A 277 -9.01 13.87 2.82
CA GLY A 277 -9.63 13.14 3.92
C GLY A 277 -10.14 14.03 5.04
N CYS A 278 -11.16 13.54 5.74
CA CYS A 278 -11.83 14.24 6.84
C CYS A 278 -11.90 13.39 8.12
N PHE A 279 -10.95 12.49 8.32
CA PHE A 279 -10.72 11.82 9.60
C PHE A 279 -9.77 12.63 10.49
N ASN A 280 -9.65 12.22 11.75
CA ASN A 280 -8.81 12.89 12.75
C ASN A 280 -7.85 11.91 13.45
N ILE A 281 -7.29 11.00 12.66
CA ILE A 281 -6.36 9.96 13.15
C ILE A 281 -4.94 10.51 13.18
N SER A 282 -4.23 10.27 14.28
CA SER A 282 -2.83 10.63 14.43
C SER A 282 -1.90 9.57 13.85
N LEU A 283 -0.62 9.91 13.68
CA LEU A 283 0.43 8.95 13.29
C LEU A 283 0.49 7.75 14.25
N LYS A 284 0.15 7.95 15.53
CA LYS A 284 0.16 6.90 16.54
C LYS A 284 -1.06 6.00 16.40
N GLY A 285 -2.25 6.57 16.20
CA GLY A 285 -3.48 5.80 16.00
C GLY A 285 -3.38 4.91 14.76
N HIS A 286 -2.89 5.49 13.66
CA HIS A 286 -2.67 4.77 12.39
C HIS A 286 -1.64 3.64 12.53
N ALA A 287 -0.46 3.92 13.14
CA ALA A 287 0.55 2.90 13.37
C ALA A 287 0.15 1.82 14.40
N GLU A 288 -0.80 2.08 15.29
CA GLU A 288 -1.34 1.07 16.21
C GLU A 288 -2.09 -0.02 15.44
N CYS A 289 -2.74 0.32 14.32
CA CYS A 289 -3.35 -0.67 13.42
C CYS A 289 -2.29 -1.61 12.82
N VAL A 290 -1.20 -1.05 12.30
CA VAL A 290 -0.05 -1.83 11.81
C VAL A 290 0.54 -2.72 12.90
N SER A 291 0.77 -2.17 14.08
CA SER A 291 1.30 -2.93 15.22
C SER A 291 0.38 -4.10 15.60
N PHE A 292 -0.93 -3.88 15.58
CA PHE A 292 -1.91 -4.91 15.92
C PHE A 292 -1.92 -6.04 14.88
N VAL A 293 -1.92 -5.70 13.59
CA VAL A 293 -1.87 -6.70 12.51
C VAL A 293 -0.56 -7.49 12.57
N ASN A 294 0.58 -6.81 12.77
CA ASN A 294 1.88 -7.48 12.89
C ASN A 294 1.97 -8.44 14.09
N SER A 295 1.16 -8.23 15.14
CA SER A 295 1.15 -9.08 16.32
C SER A 295 0.65 -10.51 16.05
N PHE A 296 -0.10 -10.72 14.97
CA PHE A 296 -0.59 -12.05 14.57
C PHE A 296 0.48 -12.93 13.89
N LYS A 297 1.65 -12.37 13.58
CA LYS A 297 2.81 -13.10 13.05
C LYS A 297 2.48 -13.97 11.83
N LYS A 298 1.79 -13.35 10.87
CA LYS A 298 1.53 -13.88 9.53
C LYS A 298 2.45 -13.21 8.51
N PRO A 299 2.83 -13.90 7.41
CA PRO A 299 3.44 -13.25 6.26
C PRO A 299 2.59 -12.04 5.85
N MET A 300 3.20 -10.85 5.83
CA MET A 300 2.47 -9.61 5.65
C MET A 300 3.10 -8.74 4.57
N LEU A 301 2.32 -8.38 3.56
CA LEU A 301 2.64 -7.30 2.63
C LEU A 301 2.02 -6.01 3.15
N VAL A 302 2.82 -4.98 3.33
CA VAL A 302 2.40 -3.64 3.74
C VAL A 302 2.61 -2.69 2.57
N THR A 303 1.56 -1.99 2.16
CA THR A 303 1.63 -1.05 1.03
C THR A 303 1.27 0.36 1.45
N GLY A 304 1.52 1.33 0.57
CA GLY A 304 1.00 2.68 0.72
C GLY A 304 -0.50 2.74 0.41
N GLY A 305 -0.88 3.78 -0.31
CA GLY A 305 -2.28 4.14 -0.58
C GLY A 305 -2.44 5.62 -0.85
N GLY A 306 -3.60 6.18 -0.54
CA GLY A 306 -3.86 7.61 -0.56
C GLY A 306 -3.00 8.41 0.43
N GLY A 307 -3.21 9.73 0.48
CA GLY A 307 -2.48 10.67 1.33
C GLY A 307 -1.95 11.87 0.55
N TYR A 308 -2.47 13.05 0.87
CA TYR A 308 -2.40 14.23 0.03
C TYR A 308 -1.74 15.43 0.75
N THR A 309 -1.54 15.33 2.07
CA THR A 309 -0.57 16.17 2.81
C THR A 309 0.78 15.45 2.86
N LYS A 310 1.62 15.66 1.83
CA LYS A 310 2.88 14.90 1.60
C LYS A 310 3.81 14.78 2.83
N SER A 311 3.94 15.85 3.62
CA SER A 311 4.75 15.83 4.84
C SER A 311 4.20 14.85 5.87
N ASN A 312 2.88 14.79 6.06
CA ASN A 312 2.21 13.82 6.94
C ASN A 312 2.34 12.39 6.42
N VAL A 313 2.22 12.18 5.10
CA VAL A 313 2.45 10.85 4.49
C VAL A 313 3.86 10.34 4.80
N ALA A 314 4.87 11.19 4.60
CA ALA A 314 6.25 10.84 4.90
C ALA A 314 6.47 10.48 6.38
N ARG A 315 5.89 11.28 7.29
CA ARG A 315 5.93 11.01 8.73
C ARG A 315 5.24 9.69 9.07
N CYS A 316 4.08 9.40 8.47
CA CYS A 316 3.29 8.21 8.74
C CYS A 316 4.03 6.95 8.35
N TRP A 317 4.40 6.83 7.08
CA TRP A 317 5.05 5.63 6.56
C TRP A 317 6.44 5.39 7.16
N ALA A 318 7.18 6.45 7.52
CA ALA A 318 8.42 6.31 8.29
C ALA A 318 8.15 5.79 9.72
N ASN A 319 7.11 6.29 10.38
CA ASN A 319 6.70 5.83 11.71
C ASN A 319 6.20 4.38 11.69
N GLU A 320 5.42 3.99 10.69
CA GLU A 320 4.95 2.61 10.51
C GLU A 320 6.11 1.64 10.17
N THR A 321 7.07 2.08 9.35
CA THR A 321 8.31 1.32 9.13
C THR A 321 9.06 1.08 10.45
N ALA A 322 9.15 2.11 11.30
CA ALA A 322 9.76 1.95 12.62
C ALA A 322 8.95 1.02 13.54
N THR A 323 7.63 1.11 13.52
CA THR A 323 6.72 0.21 14.26
C THR A 323 6.95 -1.25 13.86
N LEU A 324 7.02 -1.54 12.57
CA LEU A 324 7.30 -2.89 12.06
C LEU A 324 8.67 -3.40 12.52
N LEU A 325 9.68 -2.51 12.61
CA LEU A 325 11.00 -2.81 13.15
C LEU A 325 11.04 -2.91 14.69
N GLY A 326 9.93 -2.67 15.40
CA GLY A 326 9.87 -2.62 16.85
C GLY A 326 10.66 -1.44 17.45
N ARG A 327 10.73 -0.33 16.72
CA ARG A 327 11.51 0.87 17.07
C ARG A 327 10.61 2.06 17.30
N LYS A 328 11.04 2.93 18.22
CA LYS A 328 10.41 4.23 18.46
C LYS A 328 11.29 5.32 17.86
N LEU A 329 10.70 6.17 17.04
CA LEU A 329 11.39 7.32 16.48
C LEU A 329 11.47 8.47 17.48
N ALA A 330 12.49 9.31 17.35
CA ALA A 330 12.56 10.58 18.05
C ALA A 330 11.43 11.50 17.55
N GLU A 331 10.95 12.39 18.42
CA GLU A 331 9.93 13.36 18.02
C GLU A 331 10.52 14.43 17.10
N ASP A 332 11.76 14.85 17.35
CA ASP A 332 12.51 15.75 16.47
C ASP A 332 13.00 15.01 15.23
N ILE A 333 12.59 15.50 14.06
CA ILE A 333 13.03 14.97 12.78
C ILE A 333 14.52 15.30 12.60
N PRO A 334 15.38 14.30 12.31
CA PRO A 334 16.78 14.56 12.00
C PRO A 334 16.94 15.42 10.75
N TYR A 335 17.89 16.35 10.80
CA TYR A 335 18.25 17.15 9.64
C TYR A 335 18.69 16.26 8.46
N HIS A 336 18.25 16.61 7.26
CA HIS A 336 18.64 15.96 6.00
C HIS A 336 18.46 16.93 4.82
N GLU A 337 19.30 16.84 3.79
CA GLU A 337 19.50 17.95 2.86
C GLU A 337 18.31 18.23 1.91
N ASN A 338 17.55 17.21 1.50
CA ASN A 338 16.61 17.35 0.37
C ASN A 338 15.21 17.84 0.75
N TYR A 339 14.69 17.43 1.92
CA TYR A 339 13.26 17.59 2.24
C TYR A 339 12.99 18.15 3.63
N TYR A 340 14.03 18.50 4.40
CA TYR A 340 13.86 18.88 5.80
C TYR A 340 12.91 20.07 6.01
N GLU A 341 12.99 21.07 5.12
CA GLU A 341 12.16 22.28 5.17
C GLU A 341 10.65 21.99 4.99
N TYR A 342 10.27 20.86 4.36
CA TYR A 342 8.86 20.46 4.27
C TYR A 342 8.25 20.13 5.63
N TYR A 343 9.07 19.91 6.66
CA TYR A 343 8.60 19.58 8.00
C TYR A 343 8.51 20.80 8.93
N ALA A 344 8.80 22.01 8.44
CA ALA A 344 8.68 23.26 9.19
C ALA A 344 7.22 23.57 9.58
N ASP A 345 6.24 23.06 8.82
CA ASP A 345 4.79 23.15 9.05
C ASP A 345 4.39 22.77 10.49
N VAL A 346 5.09 21.81 11.10
CA VAL A 346 4.81 21.35 12.48
C VAL A 346 6.01 21.51 13.42
N ALA A 347 6.92 22.43 13.09
CA ALA A 347 8.18 22.70 13.80
C ALA A 347 9.16 21.51 13.81
N TYR A 348 9.32 20.85 12.65
CA TYR A 348 10.23 19.73 12.42
C TYR A 348 9.95 18.52 13.33
N LYS A 349 8.69 18.35 13.73
CA LYS A 349 8.25 17.24 14.59
C LYS A 349 7.63 16.09 13.80
N LEU A 350 7.78 14.88 14.31
CA LEU A 350 7.13 13.66 13.83
C LEU A 350 5.69 13.59 14.38
N ARG A 351 4.83 14.51 13.90
CA ARG A 351 3.41 14.56 14.26
C ARG A 351 2.55 15.04 13.10
N ALA A 352 1.31 14.60 13.06
CA ALA A 352 0.25 15.12 12.21
C ALA A 352 -0.84 15.72 13.10
N TYR A 353 -1.41 16.86 12.70
CA TYR A 353 -2.52 17.49 13.41
C TYR A 353 -3.51 18.09 12.42
N ALA A 354 -4.79 18.11 12.79
CA ALA A 354 -5.80 18.81 12.03
C ALA A 354 -5.61 20.32 12.19
N PRO A 355 -5.49 21.10 11.09
CA PRO A 355 -5.30 22.55 11.18
C PRO A 355 -6.53 23.27 11.74
N VAL A 356 -7.70 22.61 11.68
CA VAL A 356 -8.98 23.11 12.17
C VAL A 356 -9.61 22.01 13.01
N TRP A 357 -10.33 22.39 14.07
CA TRP A 357 -11.11 21.44 14.87
C TRP A 357 -12.18 20.78 14.00
N ILE A 358 -12.28 19.45 14.08
CA ILE A 358 -13.28 18.64 13.39
C ILE A 358 -14.13 17.92 14.44
N GLU A 359 -15.45 18.00 14.29
CA GLU A 359 -16.37 17.27 15.16
C GLU A 359 -16.33 15.78 14.83
N ASN A 360 -16.25 14.93 15.85
CA ASN A 360 -16.35 13.49 15.66
C ASN A 360 -17.83 13.08 15.57
N LEU A 361 -18.30 12.76 14.36
CA LEU A 361 -19.69 12.38 14.09
C LEU A 361 -19.97 10.88 14.33
N ASN A 362 -18.99 10.13 14.84
CA ASN A 362 -19.08 8.71 15.11
C ASN A 362 -19.56 8.45 16.55
N THR A 363 -20.86 8.64 16.79
CA THR A 363 -21.42 8.49 18.14
C THR A 363 -21.19 7.08 18.72
N PRO A 364 -21.05 6.94 20.06
CA PRO A 364 -20.87 5.62 20.68
C PRO A 364 -21.96 4.60 20.34
N SER A 365 -23.21 5.07 20.17
CA SER A 365 -24.35 4.22 19.76
C SER A 365 -24.15 3.70 18.33
N TYR A 366 -23.75 4.57 17.40
CA TYR A 366 -23.46 4.18 16.02
C TYR A 366 -22.33 3.14 15.95
N ILE A 367 -21.22 3.39 16.65
CA ILE A 367 -20.07 2.47 16.70
C ILE A 367 -20.47 1.12 17.31
N THR A 368 -21.30 1.12 18.35
CA THR A 368 -21.80 -0.12 18.97
C THR A 368 -22.67 -0.92 18.00
N GLN A 369 -23.53 -0.25 17.23
CA GLN A 369 -24.37 -0.89 16.21
C GLN A 369 -23.53 -1.47 15.06
N LEU A 370 -22.52 -0.73 14.58
CA LEU A 370 -21.56 -1.22 13.59
C LEU A 370 -20.85 -2.49 14.06
N LYS A 371 -20.29 -2.46 15.28
CA LYS A 371 -19.64 -3.63 15.90
C LYS A 371 -20.56 -4.85 15.95
N ALA A 372 -21.81 -4.64 16.37
CA ALA A 372 -22.80 -5.71 16.46
C ALA A 372 -23.12 -6.32 15.08
N GLN A 373 -23.33 -5.48 14.06
CA GLN A 373 -23.67 -5.94 12.72
C GLN A 373 -22.51 -6.67 12.05
N VAL A 374 -21.29 -6.13 12.13
CA VAL A 374 -20.09 -6.78 11.59
C VAL A 374 -19.89 -8.16 12.22
N ARG A 375 -20.00 -8.25 13.54
CA ARG A 375 -19.91 -9.53 14.27
C ARG A 375 -20.99 -10.53 13.83
N GLU A 376 -22.22 -10.07 13.61
CA GLU A 376 -23.30 -10.94 13.17
C GLU A 376 -23.08 -11.47 11.74
N ASN A 377 -22.55 -10.63 10.86
CA ASN A 377 -22.14 -11.07 9.52
C ASN A 377 -21.03 -12.13 9.61
N LEU A 378 -20.00 -11.91 10.44
CA LEU A 378 -18.91 -12.88 10.63
C LEU A 378 -19.37 -14.21 11.24
N ARG A 379 -20.37 -14.19 12.13
CA ARG A 379 -21.00 -15.42 12.68
C ARG A 379 -21.72 -16.25 11.63
N SER A 380 -22.10 -15.65 10.50
CA SER A 380 -22.78 -16.35 9.41
C SER A 380 -21.81 -17.18 8.56
N LEU A 381 -20.49 -17.00 8.72
CA LEU A 381 -19.49 -17.87 8.14
C LEU A 381 -19.47 -19.20 8.90
N THR A 382 -19.57 -20.32 8.17
CA THR A 382 -19.20 -21.62 8.72
C THR A 382 -17.71 -21.57 9.09
N HIS A 383 -17.35 -22.01 10.30
CA HIS A 383 -15.94 -22.10 10.69
C HIS A 383 -15.18 -22.96 9.66
N ALA A 384 -14.27 -22.32 8.91
CA ALA A 384 -13.33 -22.90 7.96
C ALA A 384 -13.84 -24.11 7.14
N PRO A 385 -14.69 -23.92 6.10
CA PRO A 385 -14.94 -24.99 5.14
C PRO A 385 -13.62 -25.41 4.46
N SER A 386 -13.47 -26.71 4.22
CA SER A 386 -12.29 -27.30 3.57
C SER A 386 -12.12 -26.75 2.15
N VAL A 387 -11.04 -26.03 1.89
CA VAL A 387 -10.68 -25.56 0.54
C VAL A 387 -10.01 -26.70 -0.21
N SER A 388 -10.53 -27.06 -1.39
CA SER A 388 -9.87 -28.04 -2.27
C SER A 388 -8.58 -27.43 -2.83
N PHE A 389 -7.43 -28.08 -2.61
CA PHE A 389 -6.18 -27.70 -3.26
C PHE A 389 -6.34 -27.88 -4.78
N THR A 390 -6.09 -26.80 -5.53
CA THR A 390 -5.85 -26.88 -6.98
C THR A 390 -4.33 -26.89 -7.17
N GLU A 391 -3.80 -27.65 -8.14
CA GLU A 391 -2.35 -27.65 -8.42
C GLU A 391 -1.88 -26.21 -8.68
N SER A 392 -0.95 -25.72 -7.86
CA SER A 392 -0.38 -24.38 -8.01
C SER A 392 0.40 -24.30 -9.33
N PRO A 393 0.20 -23.27 -10.17
CA PRO A 393 1.08 -23.04 -11.32
C PRO A 393 2.53 -22.88 -10.85
N SER A 394 3.48 -23.25 -11.71
CA SER A 394 4.91 -23.26 -11.37
C SER A 394 5.36 -21.88 -10.85
N ALA A 395 5.97 -21.86 -9.66
CA ALA A 395 6.50 -20.64 -9.08
C ALA A 395 7.64 -20.08 -9.95
N GLU A 396 7.53 -18.82 -10.36
CA GLU A 396 8.68 -18.08 -10.86
C GLU A 396 9.59 -17.75 -9.68
N LEU A 397 10.81 -18.28 -9.71
CA LEU A 397 11.83 -18.00 -8.71
C LEU A 397 12.27 -16.54 -8.85
N VAL A 398 12.33 -15.81 -7.73
CA VAL A 398 13.05 -14.54 -7.70
C VAL A 398 14.53 -14.91 -7.79
N PRO A 399 15.30 -14.40 -8.76
CA PRO A 399 16.74 -14.68 -8.81
C PRO A 399 17.37 -14.26 -7.48
N GLU A 400 18.03 -15.18 -6.78
CA GLU A 400 18.85 -14.84 -5.63
C GLU A 400 19.97 -13.92 -6.13
N LEU A 401 19.98 -12.66 -5.68
CA LEU A 401 21.18 -11.83 -5.80
C LEU A 401 22.18 -12.39 -4.78
N ASP A 402 23.14 -13.18 -5.24
CA ASP A 402 24.26 -13.61 -4.41
C ASP A 402 25.09 -12.35 -4.06
N GLU A 403 25.07 -11.96 -2.79
CA GLU A 403 25.85 -10.82 -2.28
C GLU A 403 27.37 -11.02 -2.47
N ASN A 404 27.83 -12.25 -2.75
CA ASN A 404 29.22 -12.57 -3.07
C ASN A 404 29.58 -12.35 -4.54
N ASP A 405 28.60 -12.23 -5.44
CA ASP A 405 28.80 -11.98 -6.88
C ASP A 405 28.79 -10.47 -7.21
N LEU A 406 28.49 -9.60 -6.23
CA LEU A 406 28.49 -8.14 -6.42
C LEU A 406 29.84 -7.53 -6.05
N ASN A 407 30.48 -6.90 -7.04
CA ASN A 407 31.75 -6.18 -6.91
C ASN A 407 31.64 -5.12 -5.80
N PRO A 408 32.56 -5.09 -4.81
CA PRO A 408 32.50 -4.15 -3.68
C PRO A 408 32.44 -2.66 -4.09
N ASP A 409 32.86 -2.30 -5.30
CA ASP A 409 32.81 -0.93 -5.82
C ASP A 409 31.41 -0.48 -6.31
N GLU A 410 30.44 -1.38 -6.45
CA GLU A 410 29.05 -1.02 -6.82
C GLU A 410 28.17 -0.72 -5.59
N ARG A 411 28.72 -0.86 -4.38
CA ARG A 411 27.99 -0.63 -3.12
C ARG A 411 27.82 0.86 -2.77
N TYR A 412 28.49 1.76 -3.48
CA TYR A 412 28.38 3.22 -3.31
C TYR A 412 28.53 3.93 -4.67
N GLY A 413 27.41 4.30 -5.30
CA GLY A 413 27.29 5.38 -6.29
C GLY A 413 28.24 5.41 -7.51
N GLY A 414 27.69 5.18 -8.71
CA GLY A 414 28.31 5.44 -10.02
C GLY A 414 28.29 4.18 -10.90
N TYR A 415 27.74 4.14 -12.11
CA TYR A 415 28.02 5.00 -13.26
C TYR A 415 26.79 5.11 -14.19
N LEU A 416 26.08 6.23 -14.14
CA LEU A 416 25.31 6.75 -15.27
C LEU A 416 25.47 8.28 -15.24
N GLY A 417 26.68 8.69 -15.57
CA GLY A 417 27.13 10.08 -15.54
C GLY A 417 28.45 10.17 -16.28
N ARG A 418 28.44 9.82 -17.57
CA ARG A 418 29.45 10.32 -18.50
C ARG A 418 28.76 11.34 -19.37
N ASP A 419 29.08 12.60 -19.10
CA ASP A 419 28.91 13.67 -20.06
C ASP A 419 29.57 13.26 -21.37
N ASP A 420 28.81 13.28 -22.47
CA ASP A 420 29.39 13.21 -23.80
C ASP A 420 30.21 14.49 -24.02
N ALA A 421 31.52 14.38 -23.78
CA ALA A 421 32.47 15.37 -24.24
C ALA A 421 32.42 15.40 -25.78
N VAL A 422 31.76 16.43 -26.31
CA VAL A 422 31.83 16.79 -27.73
C VAL A 422 33.27 17.20 -28.05
N ILE A 423 34.04 16.28 -28.61
CA ILE A 423 35.37 16.57 -29.15
C ILE A 423 35.17 17.19 -30.54
N HIS A 424 35.42 18.49 -30.65
CA HIS A 424 35.52 19.17 -31.94
C HIS A 424 36.74 18.65 -32.70
N GLY A 425 36.49 18.06 -33.88
CA GLY A 425 37.52 17.59 -34.77
C GLY A 425 38.21 18.73 -35.50
N THR A 426 39.44 19.06 -35.08
CA THR A 426 40.52 19.47 -35.98
C THR A 426 41.85 19.16 -35.29
N ASP A 427 42.44 18.02 -35.65
CA ASP A 427 43.90 17.90 -35.67
C ASP A 427 44.50 18.91 -36.66
N PHE A 428 45.77 19.24 -36.40
CA PHE A 428 46.86 19.57 -37.35
C PHE A 428 47.57 20.93 -37.13
N TYR A 429 48.73 20.94 -36.47
CA TYR A 429 50.08 20.82 -37.05
C TYR A 429 51.16 21.28 -36.05
N ASP A 430 52.26 20.51 -36.06
CA ASP A 430 53.64 20.72 -35.60
C ASP A 430 53.97 20.94 -34.11
#